data_AF-A0A5N6VCX6-F1
#
_entry.id   AF-A0A5N6VCX6-F1
#
_cell.length_a   1.000
_cell.length_b   1.000
_cell.length_c   1.000
_cell.angle_alpha   90.00
_cell.angle_beta   90.00
_cell.angle_gamma   90.00
#
_symmetry.space_group_name_H-M   'P 1'
#
loop_
_entity.id
_entity.type
_entity.pdbx_description
1 polymer ?
#
loop_
_entity_poly.entity_id
_entity_poly.type
_entity_poly.pdbx_seq_one_letter_code
_entity_poly.pdbx_strand_id
1 'polypeptide(L)'
;MPDPLWDPDLILQVTKGGRQGMFCLGQARSRYNSRCRWDIEKSEYSRIRSMLKGMSKRLPHTITYDELSTMASLGLCGHHTDQEVEIVDGWLRILANIEHLNSQYQGSLQANEETLETMAMDMEKCRQLIRCDPDSEEIFSVALARYVRRQTGMKKELGECRTRLAALQKTAVDTEGIKKENSELSMEVSYLSQRLAIAEQVIQGKDSEQNTKIHELCKEMDGLHAENMKRLVQIKRLRDRKNELDSACLVSQRLTQEREGLRSELETAKDEITVLKESKSALLTESNVISTTLGETQRQLTATCQSNEYLRKELEIAKVKLANLQDILHGIDMARKSSLLYKLRVWTQELWYRITGWSRSRRVPISDEEEGLTLASVDGSHTHGS
;
A
#
# COMPACT_ATOMS: atom_id res chain seq x y z
N MET A 1 -116.23 -66.48 33.70
CA MET A 1 -116.00 -65.44 34.73
C MET A 1 -114.93 -64.53 34.14
N PRO A 2 -115.11 -63.20 34.10
CA PRO A 2 -114.07 -62.31 33.58
C PRO A 2 -112.80 -62.41 34.42
N ASP A 3 -111.65 -62.35 33.75
CA ASP A 3 -110.34 -62.41 34.39
C ASP A 3 -110.12 -61.18 35.29
N PRO A 4 -109.49 -61.34 36.47
CA PRO A 4 -109.18 -60.22 37.34
C PRO A 4 -108.17 -59.29 36.67
N LEU A 5 -108.35 -57.97 36.84
CA LEU A 5 -107.42 -56.95 36.34
C LEU A 5 -106.09 -56.98 37.10
N TRP A 6 -106.12 -57.35 38.37
CA TRP A 6 -104.97 -57.50 39.25
C TRP A 6 -105.34 -58.39 40.44
N ASP A 7 -104.33 -58.88 41.16
CA ASP A 7 -104.51 -59.71 42.35
C ASP A 7 -104.31 -58.86 43.63
N PRO A 8 -105.39 -58.34 44.24
CA PRO A 8 -105.30 -57.53 45.45
C PRO A 8 -104.84 -58.35 46.65
N ASP A 9 -105.08 -59.66 46.68
CA ASP A 9 -104.64 -60.50 47.78
C ASP A 9 -103.11 -60.64 47.78
N LEU A 10 -102.54 -60.88 46.59
CA LEU A 10 -101.10 -60.95 46.41
C LEU A 10 -100.41 -59.61 46.68
N ILE A 11 -100.97 -58.51 46.16
CA ILE A 11 -100.37 -57.17 46.25
C ILE A 11 -100.48 -56.59 47.66
N LEU A 12 -101.65 -56.70 48.29
CA LEU A 12 -101.90 -56.21 49.66
C LEU A 12 -101.49 -57.22 50.74
N GLN A 13 -101.13 -58.43 50.33
CA GLN A 13 -100.63 -59.52 51.18
C GLN A 13 -101.63 -59.98 52.26
N VAL A 14 -102.92 -60.04 51.91
CA VAL A 14 -104.00 -60.21 52.88
C VAL A 14 -104.07 -61.65 53.42
N THR A 15 -103.84 -62.69 52.62
CA THR A 15 -104.03 -64.09 53.06
C THR A 15 -102.74 -64.85 53.40
N LYS A 16 -101.59 -64.18 53.53
CA LYS A 16 -100.32 -64.85 53.83
C LYS A 16 -100.36 -65.69 55.13
N GLY A 17 -100.32 -67.02 54.99
CA GLY A 17 -99.85 -67.95 56.03
C GLY A 17 -100.84 -69.02 56.54
N GLY A 18 -102.14 -68.96 56.24
CA GLY A 18 -103.12 -69.94 56.71
C GLY A 18 -103.39 -71.05 55.69
N ARG A 19 -103.32 -72.33 56.10
CA ARG A 19 -103.64 -73.47 55.20
C ARG A 19 -105.12 -73.51 54.79
N GLN A 20 -106.03 -72.92 55.58
CA GLN A 20 -107.49 -72.91 55.35
C GLN A 20 -108.20 -71.62 55.81
N GLY A 21 -107.45 -70.57 56.13
CA GLY A 21 -107.96 -69.32 56.70
C GLY A 21 -106.95 -68.19 56.52
N MET A 22 -107.14 -67.09 57.24
CA MET A 22 -106.17 -66.00 57.28
C MET A 22 -105.74 -65.73 58.71
N PHE A 23 -104.47 -65.36 58.87
CA PHE A 23 -103.98 -64.80 60.11
C PHE A 23 -104.32 -63.32 60.22
N CYS A 24 -104.40 -62.83 61.44
CA CYS A 24 -104.52 -61.42 61.76
C CYS A 24 -103.52 -60.58 60.95
N LEU A 25 -103.99 -59.45 60.42
CA LEU A 25 -103.20 -58.50 59.65
C LEU A 25 -102.25 -57.69 60.53
N GLY A 26 -102.54 -57.62 61.82
CA GLY A 26 -101.74 -56.91 62.80
C GLY A 26 -100.35 -57.52 62.98
N GLN A 27 -99.43 -56.69 63.45
CA GLN A 27 -98.05 -57.04 63.72
C GLN A 27 -97.79 -57.05 65.23
N ALA A 28 -97.18 -58.13 65.69
CA ALA A 28 -96.71 -58.23 67.06
C ALA A 28 -95.41 -57.43 67.21
N ARG A 29 -95.52 -56.18 67.68
CA ARG A 29 -94.37 -55.26 67.90
C ARG A 29 -93.29 -55.87 68.79
N SER A 30 -93.69 -56.70 69.76
CA SER A 30 -92.78 -57.44 70.65
C SER A 30 -92.00 -58.58 69.97
N ARG A 31 -92.35 -58.95 68.73
CA ARG A 31 -91.74 -60.05 67.96
C ARG A 31 -91.27 -59.56 66.60
N TYR A 32 -90.44 -58.52 66.59
CA TYR A 32 -89.82 -57.96 65.37
C TYR A 32 -90.84 -57.63 64.27
N ASN A 33 -92.02 -57.11 64.65
CA ASN A 33 -93.10 -56.78 63.73
C ASN A 33 -93.59 -57.97 62.88
N SER A 34 -93.43 -59.19 63.38
CA SER A 34 -93.97 -60.39 62.73
C SER A 34 -95.51 -60.37 62.74
N ARG A 35 -96.10 -60.92 61.67
CA ARG A 35 -97.56 -61.04 61.53
C ARG A 35 -98.15 -61.86 62.68
N CYS A 36 -99.19 -61.33 63.30
CA CYS A 36 -99.91 -62.00 64.38
C CYS A 36 -100.48 -63.33 63.87
N ARG A 37 -100.22 -64.45 64.57
CA ARG A 37 -100.69 -65.79 64.19
C ARG A 37 -102.10 -66.12 64.67
N TRP A 38 -102.86 -65.11 65.10
CA TRP A 38 -104.24 -65.31 65.52
C TRP A 38 -105.10 -65.59 64.29
N ASP A 39 -105.84 -66.69 64.28
CA ASP A 39 -106.74 -67.04 63.18
C ASP A 39 -107.97 -66.12 63.21
N ILE A 40 -108.30 -65.53 62.06
CA ILE A 40 -109.50 -64.73 61.86
C ILE A 40 -110.69 -65.65 61.62
N GLU A 41 -111.88 -65.24 62.08
CA GLU A 41 -113.07 -66.08 61.97
C GLU A 41 -113.40 -66.36 60.50
N LYS A 42 -113.87 -67.58 60.21
CA LYS A 42 -114.18 -68.01 58.83
C LYS A 42 -115.22 -67.10 58.16
N SER A 43 -116.16 -66.55 58.93
CA SER A 43 -117.18 -65.62 58.47
C SER A 43 -116.57 -64.29 57.99
N GLU A 44 -115.67 -63.71 58.80
CA GLU A 44 -114.90 -62.50 58.48
C GLU A 44 -113.96 -62.72 57.28
N TYR A 45 -113.23 -63.83 57.27
CA TYR A 45 -112.38 -64.21 56.14
C TYR A 45 -113.19 -64.32 54.83
N SER A 46 -114.39 -64.91 54.88
CA SER A 46 -115.26 -65.02 53.69
C SER A 46 -115.71 -63.64 53.17
N ARG A 47 -115.96 -62.68 54.07
CA ARG A 47 -116.27 -61.29 53.70
C ARG A 47 -115.06 -60.61 53.06
N ILE A 48 -113.87 -60.75 53.64
CA ILE A 48 -112.61 -60.22 53.09
C ILE A 48 -112.36 -60.77 51.68
N ARG A 49 -112.54 -62.08 51.46
CA ARG A 49 -112.41 -62.66 50.11
C ARG A 49 -113.39 -62.07 49.11
N SER A 50 -114.62 -61.78 49.54
CA SER A 50 -115.61 -61.12 48.69
C SER A 50 -115.18 -59.70 48.31
N MET A 51 -114.63 -58.94 49.28
CA MET A 51 -114.10 -57.59 49.05
C MET A 51 -112.91 -57.61 48.10
N LEU A 52 -111.93 -58.50 48.31
CA LEU A 52 -110.79 -58.69 47.41
C LEU A 52 -111.23 -59.04 45.99
N LYS A 53 -112.24 -59.90 45.83
CA LYS A 53 -112.83 -60.22 44.52
C LYS A 53 -113.56 -59.02 43.88
N GLY A 54 -114.09 -58.11 44.68
CA GLY A 54 -114.66 -56.84 44.20
C GLY A 54 -113.58 -55.86 43.75
N MET A 55 -112.49 -55.76 44.52
CA MET A 55 -111.33 -54.92 44.22
C MET A 55 -110.60 -55.37 42.94
N SER A 56 -110.46 -56.68 42.71
CA SER A 56 -109.75 -57.22 41.54
C SER A 56 -110.40 -56.90 40.19
N LYS A 57 -111.64 -56.42 40.19
CA LYS A 57 -112.38 -56.00 38.99
C LYS A 57 -112.27 -54.51 38.69
N ARG A 58 -111.64 -53.74 39.56
CA ARG A 58 -111.46 -52.29 39.45
C ARG A 58 -109.97 -51.95 39.44
N LEU A 59 -109.63 -50.73 39.07
CA LEU A 59 -108.23 -50.30 39.08
C LEU A 59 -107.76 -49.96 40.50
N PRO A 60 -106.48 -50.19 40.84
CA PRO A 60 -105.90 -49.90 42.15
C PRO A 60 -106.25 -48.52 42.73
N HIS A 61 -106.19 -47.46 41.92
CA HIS A 61 -106.47 -46.07 42.33
C HIS A 61 -107.95 -45.77 42.62
N THR A 62 -108.86 -46.68 42.27
CA THR A 62 -110.31 -46.51 42.52
C THR A 62 -110.76 -47.12 43.85
N ILE A 63 -109.85 -47.79 44.57
CA ILE A 63 -110.16 -48.34 45.90
C ILE A 63 -110.12 -47.20 46.92
N THR A 64 -111.17 -47.11 47.71
CA THR A 64 -111.32 -46.05 48.72
C THR A 64 -110.69 -46.45 50.06
N TYR A 65 -110.34 -45.44 50.87
CA TYR A 65 -109.88 -45.65 52.25
C TYR A 65 -110.88 -46.49 53.05
N ASP A 66 -112.18 -46.19 52.96
CA ASP A 66 -113.23 -46.86 53.73
C ASP A 66 -113.33 -48.36 53.42
N GLU A 67 -113.15 -48.74 52.14
CA GLU A 67 -113.11 -50.14 51.73
C GLU A 67 -111.90 -50.87 52.31
N LEU A 68 -110.74 -50.22 52.34
CA LEU A 68 -109.52 -50.76 52.96
C LEU A 68 -109.66 -50.84 54.48
N SER A 69 -110.22 -49.82 55.12
CA SER A 69 -110.49 -49.75 56.58
C SER A 69 -111.44 -50.88 57.00
N THR A 70 -112.54 -51.05 56.26
CA THR A 70 -113.49 -52.15 56.49
C THR A 70 -112.82 -53.52 56.32
N MET A 71 -111.91 -53.67 55.35
CA MET A 71 -111.18 -54.92 55.16
C MET A 71 -110.15 -55.17 56.25
N ALA A 72 -109.45 -54.11 56.71
CA ALA A 72 -108.45 -54.17 57.76
C ALA A 72 -109.09 -54.51 59.12
N SER A 73 -110.18 -53.85 59.49
CA SER A 73 -110.92 -54.12 60.73
C SER A 73 -111.43 -55.56 60.80
N LEU A 74 -111.96 -56.12 59.70
CA LEU A 74 -112.34 -57.54 59.63
C LEU A 74 -111.15 -58.51 59.73
N GLY A 75 -109.94 -58.06 59.41
CA GLY A 75 -108.73 -58.88 59.40
C GLY A 75 -107.88 -58.72 60.65
N LEU A 76 -108.33 -57.95 61.65
CA LEU A 76 -107.61 -57.68 62.90
C LEU A 76 -108.24 -58.45 64.07
N CYS A 77 -107.41 -59.04 64.92
CA CYS A 77 -107.90 -59.61 66.18
C CYS A 77 -108.04 -58.52 67.27
N GLY A 78 -108.77 -58.81 68.34
CA GLY A 78 -109.05 -57.84 69.42
C GLY A 78 -107.82 -57.23 70.11
N HIS A 79 -106.62 -57.80 69.94
CA HIS A 79 -105.36 -57.28 70.47
C HIS A 79 -104.64 -56.28 69.54
N HIS A 80 -105.09 -56.10 68.30
CA HIS A 80 -104.44 -55.25 67.29
C HIS A 80 -105.43 -54.30 66.59
N THR A 81 -106.59 -54.04 67.19
CA THR A 81 -107.61 -53.13 66.63
C THR A 81 -107.10 -51.71 66.42
N ASP A 82 -106.09 -51.29 67.18
CA ASP A 82 -105.41 -50.00 67.06
C ASP A 82 -104.48 -49.88 65.83
N GLN A 83 -104.21 -50.99 65.14
CA GLN A 83 -103.32 -51.02 63.96
C GLN A 83 -104.04 -50.87 62.62
N GLU A 84 -105.36 -50.67 62.62
CA GLU A 84 -106.16 -50.51 61.40
C GLU A 84 -105.61 -49.42 60.48
N VAL A 85 -105.40 -48.22 61.03
CA VAL A 85 -104.89 -47.07 60.28
C VAL A 85 -103.51 -47.36 59.69
N GLU A 86 -102.62 -47.99 60.46
CA GLU A 86 -101.26 -48.33 60.01
C GLU A 86 -101.28 -49.28 58.81
N ILE A 87 -102.18 -50.27 58.81
CA ILE A 87 -102.36 -51.22 57.71
C ILE A 87 -102.94 -50.54 56.48
N VAL A 88 -103.98 -49.74 56.65
CA VAL A 88 -104.63 -49.01 55.54
C VAL A 88 -103.65 -48.03 54.90
N ASP A 89 -102.88 -47.29 55.69
CA ASP A 89 -101.83 -46.39 55.19
C ASP A 89 -100.75 -47.16 54.41
N GLY A 90 -100.36 -48.34 54.89
CA GLY A 90 -99.44 -49.24 54.19
C GLY A 90 -99.98 -49.67 52.83
N TRP A 91 -101.25 -50.07 52.76
CA TRP A 91 -101.92 -50.45 51.52
C TRP A 91 -102.08 -49.27 50.56
N LEU A 92 -102.51 -48.10 51.05
CA LEU A 92 -102.63 -46.90 50.22
C LEU A 92 -101.28 -46.50 49.62
N ARG A 93 -100.19 -46.61 50.38
CA ARG A 93 -98.84 -46.36 49.85
C ARG A 93 -98.47 -47.34 48.73
N ILE A 94 -98.83 -48.62 48.87
CA ILE A 94 -98.63 -49.62 47.81
C ILE A 94 -99.42 -49.24 46.56
N LEU A 95 -100.71 -48.89 46.71
CA LEU A 95 -101.57 -48.52 45.59
C LEU A 95 -101.08 -47.24 44.88
N ALA A 96 -100.67 -46.21 45.63
CA ALA A 96 -100.10 -44.98 45.09
C ALA A 96 -98.78 -45.26 44.33
N ASN A 97 -97.93 -46.15 44.84
CA ASN A 97 -96.71 -46.55 44.14
C ASN A 97 -97.03 -47.27 42.82
N ILE A 98 -98.05 -48.12 42.79
CA ILE A 98 -98.49 -48.81 41.56
C ILE A 98 -99.00 -47.80 40.54
N GLU A 99 -99.80 -46.83 40.96
CA GLU A 99 -100.29 -45.76 40.09
C GLU A 99 -99.15 -44.90 39.52
N HIS A 100 -98.18 -44.55 40.35
CA HIS A 100 -96.99 -43.81 39.92
C HIS A 100 -96.18 -44.59 38.88
N LEU A 101 -95.91 -45.88 39.13
CA LEU A 101 -95.19 -46.74 38.20
C LEU A 101 -95.94 -46.91 36.87
N ASN A 102 -97.27 -47.08 36.93
CA ASN A 102 -98.09 -47.17 35.72
C ASN A 102 -98.04 -45.87 34.91
N SER A 103 -98.07 -44.71 35.58
CA SER A 103 -97.96 -43.40 34.92
C SER A 103 -96.60 -43.22 34.23
N GLN A 104 -95.50 -43.62 34.90
CA GLN A 104 -94.17 -43.62 34.28
C GLN A 104 -94.08 -44.55 33.07
N TYR A 105 -94.65 -45.75 33.19
CA TYR A 105 -94.68 -46.72 32.10
C TYR A 105 -95.44 -46.16 30.89
N GLN A 106 -96.62 -45.56 31.10
CA GLN A 106 -97.40 -44.93 30.03
C GLN A 106 -96.65 -43.76 29.37
N GLY A 107 -96.01 -42.90 30.16
CA GLY A 107 -95.19 -41.81 29.61
C GLY A 107 -94.01 -42.32 28.77
N SER A 108 -93.34 -43.39 29.22
CA SER A 108 -92.28 -44.05 28.46
C SER A 108 -92.80 -44.68 27.16
N LEU A 109 -93.97 -45.33 27.23
CA LEU A 109 -94.61 -45.92 26.05
C LEU A 109 -94.90 -44.86 24.98
N GLN A 110 -95.47 -43.72 25.37
CA GLN A 110 -95.77 -42.62 24.47
C GLN A 110 -94.48 -42.01 23.86
N ALA A 111 -93.46 -41.76 24.66
CA ALA A 111 -92.19 -41.21 24.16
C ALA A 111 -91.51 -42.17 23.16
N ASN A 112 -91.61 -43.48 23.40
CA ASN A 112 -91.10 -44.49 22.47
C ASN A 112 -91.92 -44.51 21.17
N GLU A 113 -93.24 -44.36 21.23
CA GLU A 113 -94.11 -44.28 20.06
C GLU A 113 -93.77 -43.05 19.20
N GLU A 114 -93.62 -41.87 19.81
CA GLU A 114 -93.17 -40.65 19.14
C GLU A 114 -91.78 -40.84 18.49
N THR A 115 -90.86 -41.49 19.20
CA THR A 115 -89.51 -41.78 18.67
C THR A 115 -89.59 -42.70 17.45
N LEU A 116 -90.41 -43.76 17.50
CA LEU A 116 -90.60 -44.67 16.37
C LEU A 116 -91.23 -43.95 15.17
N GLU A 117 -92.17 -43.04 15.40
CA GLU A 117 -92.79 -42.24 14.34
C GLU A 117 -91.75 -41.31 13.68
N THR A 118 -90.91 -40.63 14.46
CA THR A 118 -89.82 -39.80 13.89
C THR A 118 -88.82 -40.61 13.08
N MET A 119 -88.43 -41.80 13.57
CA MET A 119 -87.55 -42.70 12.83
C MET A 119 -88.18 -43.19 11.53
N ALA A 120 -89.49 -43.48 11.53
CA ALA A 120 -90.23 -43.86 10.33
C ALA A 120 -90.25 -42.72 9.29
N MET A 121 -90.48 -41.47 9.72
CA MET A 121 -90.40 -40.31 8.84
C MET A 121 -89.00 -40.11 8.24
N ASP A 122 -87.95 -40.27 9.04
CA ASP A 122 -86.56 -40.15 8.57
C ASP A 122 -86.18 -41.27 7.59
N MET A 123 -86.64 -42.50 7.84
CA MET A 123 -86.48 -43.61 6.90
C MET A 123 -87.15 -43.32 5.56
N GLU A 124 -88.38 -42.82 5.57
CA GLU A 124 -89.12 -42.46 4.36
C GLU A 124 -88.41 -41.34 3.58
N LYS A 125 -87.93 -40.31 4.28
CA LYS A 125 -87.12 -39.25 3.67
C LYS A 125 -85.84 -39.79 3.04
N CYS A 126 -85.19 -40.77 3.68
CA CYS A 126 -84.03 -41.46 3.09
C CYS A 126 -84.41 -42.24 1.83
N ARG A 127 -85.57 -42.94 1.82
CA ARG A 127 -86.08 -43.63 0.62
C ARG A 127 -86.25 -42.67 -0.54
N GLN A 128 -86.85 -41.51 -0.29
CA GLN A 128 -87.07 -40.47 -1.30
C GLN A 128 -85.75 -39.91 -1.86
N LEU A 129 -84.76 -39.63 -1.00
CA LEU A 129 -83.45 -39.13 -1.42
C LEU A 129 -82.68 -40.13 -2.27
N ILE A 130 -82.77 -41.41 -1.92
CA ILE A 130 -82.06 -42.50 -2.60
C ILE A 130 -82.81 -43.00 -3.84
N ARG A 131 -84.09 -42.60 -3.99
CA ARG A 131 -85.02 -43.07 -5.04
C ARG A 131 -85.13 -44.59 -5.04
N CYS A 132 -85.31 -45.16 -3.85
CA CYS A 132 -85.45 -46.59 -3.67
C CYS A 132 -86.93 -46.99 -3.68
N ASP A 133 -87.23 -48.16 -4.22
CA ASP A 133 -88.58 -48.75 -4.21
C ASP A 133 -89.04 -48.95 -2.74
N PRO A 134 -90.25 -48.49 -2.36
CA PRO A 134 -90.79 -48.68 -1.01
C PRO A 134 -90.92 -50.16 -0.62
N ASP A 135 -91.12 -51.07 -1.57
CA ASP A 135 -91.53 -52.45 -1.27
C ASP A 135 -90.36 -53.42 -0.97
N SER A 136 -89.11 -52.96 -1.04
CA SER A 136 -87.92 -53.80 -0.81
C SER A 136 -86.98 -53.24 0.25
N GLU A 137 -87.08 -53.79 1.47
CA GLU A 137 -86.19 -53.45 2.60
C GLU A 137 -84.73 -53.82 2.35
N GLU A 138 -84.48 -54.96 1.72
CA GLU A 138 -83.12 -55.41 1.44
C GLU A 138 -82.42 -54.46 0.45
N ILE A 139 -83.12 -54.06 -0.62
CA ILE A 139 -82.61 -53.09 -1.60
C ILE A 139 -82.39 -51.73 -0.92
N PHE A 140 -83.32 -51.29 -0.07
CA PHE A 140 -83.18 -50.02 0.65
C PHE A 140 -81.97 -50.01 1.57
N SER A 141 -81.76 -51.06 2.38
CA SER A 141 -80.61 -51.15 3.30
C SER A 141 -79.27 -51.05 2.57
N VAL A 142 -79.15 -51.74 1.42
CA VAL A 142 -77.94 -51.73 0.58
C VAL A 142 -77.76 -50.35 -0.07
N ALA A 143 -78.84 -49.76 -0.58
CA ALA A 143 -78.82 -48.45 -1.22
C ALA A 143 -78.46 -47.33 -0.22
N LEU A 144 -79.00 -47.38 0.99
CA LEU A 144 -78.67 -46.48 2.10
C LEU A 144 -77.20 -46.62 2.51
N ALA A 145 -76.71 -47.85 2.71
CA ALA A 145 -75.31 -48.08 3.03
C ALA A 145 -74.35 -47.57 1.93
N ARG A 146 -74.75 -47.68 0.65
CA ARG A 146 -73.99 -47.13 -0.47
C ARG A 146 -74.03 -45.59 -0.49
N TYR A 147 -75.21 -45.01 -0.25
CA TYR A 147 -75.40 -43.57 -0.18
C TYR A 147 -74.60 -42.94 0.96
N VAL A 148 -74.66 -43.51 2.17
CA VAL A 148 -73.89 -43.05 3.33
C VAL A 148 -72.38 -43.13 3.05
N ARG A 149 -71.90 -44.25 2.49
CA ARG A 149 -70.48 -44.37 2.10
C ARG A 149 -70.06 -43.30 1.10
N ARG A 150 -70.89 -43.04 0.07
CA ARG A 150 -70.64 -41.99 -0.92
C ARG A 150 -70.64 -40.60 -0.27
N GLN A 151 -71.56 -40.32 0.63
CA GLN A 151 -71.67 -39.02 1.30
C GLN A 151 -70.50 -38.79 2.25
N THR A 152 -70.05 -39.81 2.97
CA THR A 152 -68.83 -39.76 3.78
C THR A 152 -67.59 -39.52 2.91
N GLY A 153 -67.50 -40.19 1.75
CA GLY A 153 -66.44 -39.94 0.76
C GLY A 153 -66.43 -38.51 0.25
N MET A 154 -67.57 -38.00 -0.19
CA MET A 154 -67.71 -36.60 -0.66
C MET A 154 -67.40 -35.58 0.43
N LYS A 155 -67.79 -35.83 1.70
CA LYS A 155 -67.44 -34.96 2.82
C LYS A 155 -65.92 -34.93 3.06
N LYS A 156 -65.25 -36.07 2.93
CA LYS A 156 -63.79 -36.17 3.04
C LYS A 156 -63.11 -35.39 1.90
N GLU A 157 -63.52 -35.62 0.66
CA GLU A 157 -63.00 -34.90 -0.52
C GLU A 157 -63.25 -33.38 -0.42
N LEU A 158 -64.42 -32.95 0.04
CA LEU A 158 -64.71 -31.54 0.30
C LEU A 158 -63.77 -30.96 1.36
N GLY A 159 -63.48 -31.72 2.42
CA GLY A 159 -62.49 -31.36 3.43
C GLY A 159 -61.10 -31.18 2.83
N GLU A 160 -60.64 -32.13 2.01
CA GLU A 160 -59.35 -32.05 1.31
C GLU A 160 -59.28 -30.89 0.30
N CYS A 161 -60.36 -30.62 -0.42
CA CYS A 161 -60.45 -29.46 -1.32
C CYS A 161 -60.37 -28.14 -0.54
N ARG A 162 -61.02 -28.04 0.62
CA ARG A 162 -60.95 -26.85 1.49
C ARG A 162 -59.54 -26.63 2.03
N THR A 163 -58.85 -27.68 2.47
CA THR A 163 -57.47 -27.55 2.95
C THR A 163 -56.50 -27.17 1.83
N ARG A 164 -56.66 -27.74 0.63
CA ARG A 164 -55.88 -27.34 -0.56
C ARG A 164 -56.14 -25.89 -0.94
N LEU A 165 -57.39 -25.44 -0.91
CA LEU A 165 -57.73 -24.05 -1.22
C LEU A 165 -57.11 -23.08 -0.20
N ALA A 166 -57.15 -23.40 1.09
CA ALA A 166 -56.47 -22.61 2.12
C ALA A 166 -54.95 -22.58 1.92
N ALA A 167 -54.33 -23.70 1.54
CA ALA A 167 -52.90 -23.75 1.22
C ALA A 167 -52.56 -22.88 0.00
N LEU A 168 -53.36 -22.95 -1.07
CA LEU A 168 -53.19 -22.12 -2.27
C LEU A 168 -53.35 -20.63 -1.96
N GLN A 169 -54.33 -20.26 -1.15
CA GLN A 169 -54.52 -18.88 -0.69
C GLN A 169 -53.30 -18.37 0.09
N LYS A 170 -52.74 -19.20 0.98
CA LYS A 170 -51.49 -18.86 1.68
C LYS A 170 -50.34 -18.63 0.70
N THR A 171 -50.13 -19.56 -0.24
CA THR A 171 -49.07 -19.39 -1.24
C THR A 171 -49.28 -18.16 -2.14
N ALA A 172 -50.52 -17.78 -2.43
CA ALA A 172 -50.82 -16.56 -3.18
C ALA A 172 -50.39 -15.30 -2.42
N VAL A 173 -50.66 -15.23 -1.11
CA VAL A 173 -50.18 -14.14 -0.25
C VAL A 173 -48.65 -14.13 -0.18
N ASP A 174 -48.01 -15.29 -0.01
CA ASP A 174 -46.55 -15.40 0.06
C ASP A 174 -45.89 -14.94 -1.26
N THR A 175 -46.46 -15.33 -2.41
CA THR A 175 -45.98 -14.90 -3.74
C THR A 175 -46.17 -13.41 -3.99
N GLU A 176 -47.26 -12.81 -3.49
CA GLU A 176 -47.45 -11.36 -3.53
C GLU A 176 -46.41 -10.63 -2.66
N GLY A 177 -46.10 -11.18 -1.48
CA GLY A 177 -45.01 -10.71 -0.62
C GLY A 177 -43.66 -10.73 -1.33
N ILE A 178 -43.28 -11.86 -1.92
CA ILE A 178 -42.04 -12.01 -2.71
C ILE A 178 -42.01 -11.03 -3.89
N LYS A 179 -43.14 -10.82 -4.56
CA LYS A 179 -43.23 -9.86 -5.68
C LYS A 179 -42.96 -8.42 -5.22
N LYS A 180 -43.45 -8.04 -4.03
CA LYS A 180 -43.18 -6.74 -3.43
C LYS A 180 -41.70 -6.60 -3.08
N GLU A 181 -41.11 -7.57 -2.40
CA GLU A 181 -39.67 -7.56 -2.09
C GLU A 181 -38.81 -7.47 -3.36
N ASN A 182 -39.18 -8.20 -4.42
CA ASN A 182 -38.47 -8.13 -5.70
C ASN A 182 -38.57 -6.74 -6.35
N SER A 183 -39.71 -6.05 -6.20
CA SER A 183 -39.85 -4.67 -6.68
C SER A 183 -38.99 -3.68 -5.87
N GLU A 184 -38.87 -3.87 -4.56
CA GLU A 184 -38.01 -3.08 -3.68
C GLU A 184 -36.52 -3.30 -4.03
N LEU A 185 -36.11 -4.56 -4.18
CA LEU A 185 -34.76 -4.90 -4.61
C LEU A 185 -34.45 -4.36 -6.01
N SER A 186 -35.41 -4.38 -6.94
CA SER A 186 -35.22 -3.82 -8.26
C SER A 186 -35.00 -2.29 -8.23
N MET A 187 -35.69 -1.57 -7.34
CA MET A 187 -35.44 -0.14 -7.12
C MET A 187 -34.05 0.10 -6.52
N GLU A 188 -33.63 -0.70 -5.53
CA GLU A 188 -32.31 -0.58 -4.91
C GLU A 188 -31.18 -0.86 -5.92
N VAL A 189 -31.33 -1.89 -6.76
CA VAL A 189 -30.38 -2.18 -7.85
C VAL A 189 -30.28 -0.98 -8.81
N SER A 190 -31.40 -0.39 -9.21
CA SER A 190 -31.40 0.80 -10.08
C SER A 190 -30.67 1.98 -9.43
N TYR A 191 -30.91 2.24 -8.14
CA TYR A 191 -30.24 3.28 -7.38
C TYR A 191 -28.72 3.04 -7.27
N LEU A 192 -28.31 1.82 -6.93
CA LEU A 192 -26.89 1.46 -6.84
C LEU A 192 -26.19 1.53 -8.20
N SER A 193 -26.84 1.10 -9.28
CA SER A 193 -26.33 1.25 -10.64
C SER A 193 -26.14 2.73 -11.01
N GLN A 194 -27.08 3.61 -10.65
CA GLN A 194 -26.93 5.04 -10.89
C GLN A 194 -25.74 5.63 -10.10
N ARG A 195 -25.58 5.25 -8.84
CA ARG A 195 -24.44 5.69 -8.01
C ARG A 195 -23.10 5.22 -8.58
N LEU A 196 -23.05 3.98 -9.07
CA LEU A 196 -21.87 3.43 -9.69
C LEU A 196 -21.50 4.19 -10.97
N ALA A 197 -22.47 4.49 -11.84
CA ALA A 197 -22.25 5.30 -13.04
C ALA A 197 -21.72 6.71 -12.71
N ILE A 198 -22.25 7.36 -11.66
CA ILE A 198 -21.74 8.66 -11.20
C ILE A 198 -20.29 8.53 -10.69
N ALA A 199 -20.00 7.50 -9.90
CA ALA A 199 -18.65 7.27 -9.39
C ALA A 199 -17.65 7.02 -10.54
N GLU A 200 -18.04 6.23 -11.55
CA GLU A 200 -17.24 6.00 -12.75
C GLU A 200 -16.96 7.30 -13.50
N GLN A 201 -17.96 8.17 -13.69
CA GLN A 201 -17.76 9.49 -14.31
C GLN A 201 -16.79 10.37 -13.52
N VAL A 202 -16.87 10.37 -12.18
CA VAL A 202 -15.95 11.13 -11.32
C VAL A 202 -14.52 10.59 -11.44
N ILE A 203 -14.34 9.27 -11.47
CA ILE A 203 -13.03 8.64 -11.66
C ILE A 203 -12.46 9.01 -13.03
N GLN A 204 -13.24 8.85 -14.10
CA GLN A 204 -12.81 9.24 -15.45
C GLN A 204 -12.45 10.74 -15.54
N GLY A 205 -13.22 11.61 -14.88
CA GLY A 205 -12.91 13.03 -14.78
C GLY A 205 -11.55 13.27 -14.12
N LYS A 206 -11.28 12.64 -12.97
CA LYS A 206 -10.00 12.75 -12.27
C LYS A 206 -8.83 12.17 -13.07
N ASP A 207 -9.02 11.04 -13.73
CA ASP A 207 -7.99 10.43 -14.57
C ASP A 207 -7.64 11.35 -15.74
N SER A 208 -8.64 12.00 -16.36
CA SER A 208 -8.40 12.98 -17.42
C SER A 208 -7.61 14.19 -16.91
N GLU A 209 -7.96 14.73 -15.73
CA GLU A 209 -7.24 15.83 -15.08
C GLU A 209 -5.79 15.45 -14.75
N GLN A 210 -5.59 14.27 -14.15
CA GLN A 210 -4.25 13.77 -13.85
C GLN A 210 -3.42 13.56 -15.11
N ASN A 211 -3.99 13.01 -16.17
CA ASN A 211 -3.31 12.85 -17.45
C ASN A 211 -2.91 14.19 -18.07
N THR A 212 -3.76 15.23 -17.98
CA THR A 212 -3.37 16.58 -18.43
C THR A 212 -2.20 17.13 -17.61
N LYS A 213 -2.21 16.95 -16.30
CA LYS A 213 -1.13 17.39 -15.41
C LYS A 213 0.19 16.64 -15.67
N ILE A 214 0.13 15.33 -15.91
CA ILE A 214 1.29 14.52 -16.31
C ILE A 214 1.85 15.06 -17.63
N HIS A 215 0.99 15.36 -18.62
CA HIS A 215 1.43 15.91 -19.90
C HIS A 215 2.12 17.28 -19.74
N GLU A 216 1.57 18.17 -18.91
CA GLU A 216 2.20 19.46 -18.59
C GLU A 216 3.58 19.30 -17.94
N LEU A 217 3.70 18.41 -16.95
CA LEU A 217 4.98 18.11 -16.29
C LEU A 217 6.00 17.51 -17.26
N CYS A 218 5.59 16.61 -18.16
CA CYS A 218 6.47 16.09 -19.21
C CYS A 218 6.99 17.22 -20.10
N LYS A 219 6.12 18.15 -20.51
CA LYS A 219 6.50 19.31 -21.32
C LYS A 219 7.49 20.24 -20.58
N GLU A 220 7.29 20.45 -19.28
CA GLU A 220 8.21 21.20 -18.43
C GLU A 220 9.58 20.50 -18.32
N MET A 221 9.57 19.19 -18.08
CA MET A 221 10.78 18.36 -18.02
C MET A 221 11.57 18.43 -19.33
N ASP A 222 10.91 18.31 -20.47
CA ASP A 222 11.55 18.44 -21.80
C ASP A 222 12.17 19.84 -21.99
N GLY A 223 11.48 20.89 -21.53
CA GLY A 223 11.98 22.26 -21.53
C GLY A 223 13.25 22.43 -20.70
N LEU A 224 13.24 21.91 -19.46
CA LEU A 224 14.40 21.89 -18.57
C LEU A 224 15.55 21.06 -19.15
N HIS A 225 15.26 19.93 -19.79
CA HIS A 225 16.28 19.11 -20.45
C HIS A 225 16.95 19.88 -21.59
N ALA A 226 16.17 20.56 -22.43
CA ALA A 226 16.70 21.40 -23.50
C ALA A 226 17.55 22.57 -22.96
N GLU A 227 17.13 23.21 -21.86
CA GLU A 227 17.91 24.26 -21.21
C GLU A 227 19.23 23.72 -20.63
N ASN A 228 19.20 22.57 -19.96
CA ASN A 228 20.39 21.90 -19.45
C ASN A 228 21.37 21.56 -20.57
N MET A 229 20.88 21.09 -21.72
CA MET A 229 21.73 20.87 -22.91
C MET A 229 22.38 22.16 -23.42
N LYS A 230 21.64 23.28 -23.45
CA LYS A 230 22.22 24.59 -23.79
C LYS A 230 23.32 25.00 -22.81
N ARG A 231 23.07 24.84 -21.49
CA ARG A 231 24.06 25.12 -20.44
C ARG A 231 25.30 24.23 -20.57
N LEU A 232 25.15 22.94 -20.87
CA LEU A 232 26.28 22.03 -21.12
C LEU A 232 27.14 22.48 -22.30
N VAL A 233 26.53 22.91 -23.40
CA VAL A 233 27.25 23.49 -24.54
C VAL A 233 28.00 24.76 -24.13
N GLN A 234 27.37 25.62 -23.32
CA GLN A 234 28.01 26.84 -22.81
C GLN A 234 29.20 26.53 -21.88
N ILE A 235 29.05 25.56 -20.97
CA ILE A 235 30.13 25.09 -20.08
C ILE A 235 31.30 24.55 -20.91
N LYS A 236 31.02 23.78 -21.98
CA LYS A 236 32.06 23.28 -22.88
C LYS A 236 32.81 24.44 -23.54
N ARG A 237 32.11 25.44 -24.09
CA ARG A 237 32.73 26.64 -24.66
C ARG A 237 33.58 27.41 -23.65
N LEU A 238 33.11 27.55 -22.41
CA LEU A 238 33.87 28.21 -21.35
C LEU A 238 35.14 27.41 -20.99
N ARG A 239 35.05 26.09 -20.97
CA ARG A 239 36.21 25.20 -20.77
C ARG A 239 37.23 25.34 -21.90
N ASP A 240 36.77 25.33 -23.14
CA ASP A 240 37.63 25.50 -24.31
C ASP A 240 38.33 26.86 -24.26
N ARG A 241 37.60 27.92 -23.93
CA ARG A 241 38.16 29.27 -23.75
C ARG A 241 39.13 29.38 -22.58
N LYS A 242 38.89 28.65 -21.48
CA LYS A 242 39.85 28.53 -20.38
C LYS A 242 41.13 27.85 -20.85
N ASN A 243 41.03 26.76 -21.61
CA ASN A 243 42.21 26.07 -22.15
C ASN A 243 43.02 26.96 -23.12
N GLU A 244 42.34 27.75 -23.94
CA GLU A 244 42.97 28.78 -24.79
C GLU A 244 43.70 29.83 -23.93
N LEU A 245 43.06 30.32 -22.87
CA LEU A 245 43.67 31.28 -21.95
C LEU A 245 44.88 30.69 -21.23
N ASP A 246 44.80 29.45 -20.73
CA ASP A 246 45.90 28.75 -20.08
C ASP A 246 47.08 28.56 -21.07
N SER A 247 46.78 28.24 -22.34
CA SER A 247 47.79 28.16 -23.41
C SER A 247 48.42 29.53 -23.71
N ALA A 248 47.62 30.59 -23.77
CA ALA A 248 48.10 31.95 -23.95
C ALA A 248 48.96 32.43 -22.77
N CYS A 249 48.60 32.07 -21.53
CA CYS A 249 49.42 32.31 -20.33
C CYS A 249 50.79 31.62 -20.43
N LEU A 250 50.83 30.35 -20.87
CA LEU A 250 52.10 29.63 -21.09
C LEU A 250 52.96 30.30 -22.18
N VAL A 251 52.34 30.83 -23.24
CA VAL A 251 53.04 31.59 -24.28
C VAL A 251 53.55 32.92 -23.73
N SER A 252 52.71 33.67 -22.99
CA SER A 252 53.11 34.93 -22.35
C SER A 252 54.26 34.74 -21.35
N GLN A 253 54.25 33.64 -20.60
CA GLN A 253 55.34 33.30 -19.68
C GLN A 253 56.64 33.02 -20.44
N ARG A 254 56.58 32.25 -21.54
CA ARG A 254 57.74 32.04 -22.43
C ARG A 254 58.26 33.34 -23.02
N LEU A 255 57.39 34.19 -23.57
CA LEU A 255 57.78 35.50 -24.09
C LEU A 255 58.39 36.41 -23.00
N THR A 256 57.93 36.29 -21.75
CA THR A 256 58.51 37.02 -20.62
C THR A 256 59.92 36.53 -20.31
N GLN A 257 60.14 35.22 -20.31
CA GLN A 257 61.46 34.59 -20.16
C GLN A 257 62.40 34.97 -21.31
N GLU A 258 61.92 34.94 -22.55
CA GLU A 258 62.69 35.39 -23.73
C GLU A 258 63.04 36.87 -23.63
N ARG A 259 62.11 37.73 -23.21
CA ARG A 259 62.38 39.15 -22.97
C ARG A 259 63.43 39.36 -21.87
N GLU A 260 63.39 38.59 -20.79
CA GLU A 260 64.40 38.63 -19.72
C GLU A 260 65.77 38.11 -20.19
N GLY A 261 65.78 37.07 -21.04
CA GLY A 261 66.97 36.58 -21.73
C GLY A 261 67.59 37.68 -22.61
N LEU A 262 66.80 38.26 -23.52
CA LEU A 262 67.23 39.37 -24.38
C LEU A 262 67.69 40.60 -23.58
N ARG A 263 67.05 40.89 -22.44
CA ARG A 263 67.49 41.97 -21.54
C ARG A 263 68.84 41.67 -20.89
N SER A 264 69.08 40.42 -20.52
CA SER A 264 70.39 39.99 -20.00
C SER A 264 71.46 40.08 -21.08
N GLU A 265 71.15 39.64 -22.31
CA GLU A 265 72.03 39.79 -23.48
C GLU A 265 72.33 41.26 -23.80
N LEU A 266 71.34 42.15 -23.68
CA LEU A 266 71.51 43.58 -23.83
C LEU A 266 72.45 44.17 -22.78
N GLU A 267 72.34 43.76 -21.52
CA GLU A 267 73.25 44.22 -20.46
C GLU A 267 74.66 43.67 -20.67
N THR A 268 74.83 42.41 -21.08
CA THR A 268 76.17 41.90 -21.45
C THR A 268 76.77 42.67 -22.63
N ALA A 269 75.98 43.01 -23.63
CA ALA A 269 76.46 43.82 -24.76
C ALA A 269 76.80 45.26 -24.34
N LYS A 270 76.08 45.83 -23.38
CA LYS A 270 76.44 47.13 -22.78
C LYS A 270 77.77 47.05 -22.03
N ASP A 271 77.96 46.01 -21.23
CA ASP A 271 79.21 45.78 -20.50
C ASP A 271 80.37 45.63 -21.49
N GLU A 272 80.20 44.85 -22.57
CA GLU A 272 81.17 44.76 -23.66
C GLU A 272 81.48 46.12 -24.31
N ILE A 273 80.47 46.95 -24.56
CA ILE A 273 80.66 48.32 -25.07
C ILE A 273 81.45 49.18 -24.07
N THR A 274 81.23 49.01 -22.77
CA THR A 274 81.99 49.76 -21.75
C THR A 274 83.46 49.32 -21.73
N VAL A 275 83.73 48.02 -21.80
CA VAL A 275 85.08 47.46 -21.90
C VAL A 275 85.78 47.92 -23.17
N LEU A 276 85.09 47.94 -24.31
CA LEU A 276 85.62 48.48 -25.58
C LEU A 276 85.87 50.00 -25.51
N LYS A 277 85.07 50.74 -24.75
CA LYS A 277 85.26 52.17 -24.54
C LYS A 277 86.48 52.45 -23.66
N GLU A 278 86.69 51.64 -22.63
CA GLU A 278 87.89 51.67 -21.79
C GLU A 278 89.14 51.29 -22.59
N SER A 279 89.10 50.21 -23.39
CA SER A 279 90.22 49.82 -24.26
C SER A 279 90.56 50.90 -25.29
N LYS A 280 89.54 51.55 -25.88
CA LYS A 280 89.72 52.71 -26.75
C LYS A 280 90.41 53.86 -26.02
N SER A 281 90.05 54.15 -24.76
CA SER A 281 90.70 55.20 -23.98
C SER A 281 92.16 54.86 -23.65
N ALA A 282 92.46 53.59 -23.35
CA ALA A 282 93.82 53.11 -23.12
C ALA A 282 94.69 53.23 -24.38
N LEU A 283 94.18 52.83 -25.55
CA LEU A 283 94.87 53.00 -26.84
C LEU A 283 95.09 54.49 -27.18
N LEU A 284 94.16 55.37 -26.80
CA LEU A 284 94.31 56.81 -26.96
C LEU A 284 95.42 57.38 -26.06
N THR A 285 95.55 56.86 -24.84
CA THR A 285 96.66 57.23 -23.95
C THR A 285 98.01 56.71 -24.47
N GLU A 286 98.09 55.49 -25.00
CA GLU A 286 99.31 54.98 -25.64
C GLU A 286 99.70 55.81 -26.87
N SER A 287 98.73 56.17 -27.72
CA SER A 287 98.97 57.01 -28.89
C SER A 287 99.51 58.39 -28.51
N ASN A 288 99.01 58.99 -27.43
CA ASN A 288 99.52 60.25 -26.90
C ASN A 288 100.95 60.11 -26.36
N VAL A 289 101.28 59.01 -25.67
CA VAL A 289 102.63 58.71 -25.18
C VAL A 289 103.62 58.53 -26.34
N ILE A 290 103.20 57.85 -27.41
CA ILE A 290 103.99 57.69 -28.64
C ILE A 290 104.19 59.06 -29.33
N SER A 291 103.16 59.91 -29.37
CA SER A 291 103.28 61.27 -29.90
C SER A 291 104.25 62.14 -29.09
N THR A 292 104.26 62.03 -27.76
CA THR A 292 105.21 62.77 -26.92
C THR A 292 106.65 62.29 -27.10
N THR A 293 106.88 60.98 -27.21
CA THR A 293 108.22 60.41 -27.42
C THR A 293 108.75 60.67 -28.84
N LEU A 294 107.87 60.73 -29.85
CA LEU A 294 108.22 61.20 -31.19
C LEU A 294 108.60 62.70 -31.19
N GLY A 295 107.90 63.53 -30.42
CA GLY A 295 108.24 64.94 -30.24
C GLY A 295 109.59 65.17 -29.54
N GLU A 296 109.97 64.30 -28.60
CA GLU A 296 111.26 64.36 -27.91
C GLU A 296 112.43 63.89 -28.77
N THR A 297 112.26 62.82 -29.55
CA THR A 297 113.28 62.36 -30.50
C THR A 297 113.51 63.37 -31.63
N GLN A 298 112.46 64.06 -32.09
CA GLN A 298 112.58 65.14 -33.07
C GLN A 298 113.35 66.35 -32.51
N ARG A 299 113.14 66.72 -31.23
CA ARG A 299 113.94 67.77 -30.56
C ARG A 299 115.41 67.37 -30.40
N GLN A 300 115.70 66.12 -30.03
CA GLN A 300 117.07 65.60 -29.92
C GLN A 300 117.81 65.59 -31.27
N LEU A 301 117.11 65.31 -32.36
CA LEU A 301 117.67 65.35 -33.72
C LEU A 301 118.02 66.78 -34.15
N THR A 302 117.16 67.77 -33.85
CA THR A 302 117.48 69.18 -34.13
C THR A 302 118.66 69.72 -33.30
N ALA A 303 118.81 69.28 -32.04
CA ALA A 303 119.93 69.66 -31.19
C ALA A 303 121.27 69.09 -31.70
N THR A 304 121.27 67.85 -32.23
CA THR A 304 122.46 67.23 -32.83
C THR A 304 122.84 67.83 -34.18
N CYS A 305 121.86 68.24 -35.00
CA CYS A 305 122.13 69.00 -36.23
C CYS A 305 122.79 70.36 -35.96
N GLN A 306 122.32 71.11 -34.94
CA GLN A 306 122.90 72.42 -34.57
C GLN A 306 124.32 72.29 -33.99
N SER A 307 124.58 71.24 -33.20
CA SER A 307 125.93 70.94 -32.69
C SER A 307 126.92 70.59 -33.80
N ASN A 308 126.47 69.88 -34.84
CA ASN A 308 127.32 69.55 -36.00
C ASN A 308 127.64 70.79 -36.84
N GLU A 309 126.70 71.72 -36.97
CA GLU A 309 126.90 72.97 -37.72
C GLU A 309 127.88 73.92 -37.00
N TYR A 310 127.86 73.93 -35.66
CA TYR A 310 128.84 74.64 -34.82
C TYR A 310 130.25 74.06 -34.97
N LEU A 311 130.41 72.74 -34.89
CA LEU A 311 131.71 72.06 -35.07
C LEU A 311 132.28 72.25 -36.48
N ARG A 312 131.41 72.31 -37.50
CA ARG A 312 131.82 72.56 -38.90
C ARG A 312 132.37 73.98 -39.09
N LYS A 313 131.81 74.98 -38.39
CA LYS A 313 132.33 76.36 -38.39
C LYS A 313 133.68 76.48 -37.67
N GLU A 314 133.86 75.79 -36.54
CA GLU A 314 135.17 75.78 -35.86
C GLU A 314 136.26 75.12 -36.69
N LEU A 315 135.93 74.07 -37.45
CA LEU A 315 136.87 73.39 -38.33
C LEU A 315 137.36 74.30 -39.48
N GLU A 316 136.48 75.15 -40.03
CA GLU A 316 136.88 76.11 -41.06
C GLU A 316 137.68 77.30 -40.50
N ILE A 317 137.38 77.76 -39.29
CA ILE A 317 138.21 78.76 -38.61
C ILE A 317 139.62 78.22 -38.33
N ALA A 318 139.73 76.94 -37.95
CA ALA A 318 141.01 76.28 -37.74
C ALA A 318 141.83 76.14 -39.04
N LYS A 319 141.19 75.81 -40.16
CA LYS A 319 141.86 75.75 -41.48
C LYS A 319 142.38 77.11 -41.93
N VAL A 320 141.61 78.19 -41.75
CA VAL A 320 142.05 79.55 -42.08
C VAL A 320 143.26 79.97 -41.24
N LYS A 321 143.29 79.60 -39.95
CA LYS A 321 144.46 79.87 -39.08
C LYS A 321 145.70 79.06 -39.48
N LEU A 322 145.52 77.83 -39.96
CA LEU A 322 146.60 76.98 -40.43
C LEU A 322 147.22 77.50 -41.74
N ALA A 323 146.39 78.00 -42.65
CA ALA A 323 146.83 78.67 -43.88
C ALA A 323 147.60 79.97 -43.58
N ASN A 324 147.12 80.78 -42.62
CA ASN A 324 147.79 82.04 -42.23
C ASN A 324 149.16 81.81 -41.57
N LEU A 325 149.33 80.73 -40.81
CA LEU A 325 150.61 80.37 -40.21
C LEU A 325 151.61 79.81 -41.23
N GLN A 326 151.13 79.16 -42.30
CA GLN A 326 151.98 78.73 -43.42
C GLN A 326 152.47 79.92 -44.26
N ASP A 327 151.66 80.95 -44.48
CA ASP A 327 152.09 82.17 -45.21
C ASP A 327 153.12 83.01 -44.42
N ILE A 328 153.00 83.08 -43.09
CA ILE A 328 153.98 83.79 -42.24
C ILE A 328 155.33 83.06 -42.23
N LEU A 329 155.32 81.72 -42.24
CA LEU A 329 156.55 80.92 -42.28
C LEU A 329 157.25 80.97 -43.65
N HIS A 330 156.49 81.04 -44.74
CA HIS A 330 157.06 81.19 -46.08
C HIS A 330 157.65 82.60 -46.32
N GLY A 331 157.07 83.64 -45.71
CA GLY A 331 157.58 85.01 -45.77
C GLY A 331 158.91 85.25 -45.03
N ILE A 332 159.19 84.50 -43.97
CA ILE A 332 160.46 84.61 -43.23
C ILE A 332 161.58 83.80 -43.91
N ASP A 333 161.24 82.70 -44.59
CA ASP A 333 162.20 81.83 -45.29
C ASP A 333 162.74 82.46 -46.59
N MET A 334 161.98 83.35 -47.22
CA MET A 334 162.37 84.00 -48.50
C MET A 334 163.16 85.30 -48.35
N ALA A 335 163.12 85.98 -47.20
CA ALA A 335 163.72 87.32 -47.05
C ALA A 335 165.19 87.34 -46.56
N ARG A 336 165.77 86.20 -46.14
CA ARG A 336 167.10 86.20 -45.50
C ARG A 336 168.18 85.37 -46.20
N LYS A 337 167.89 84.81 -47.37
CA LYS A 337 168.87 84.07 -48.18
C LYS A 337 168.80 84.46 -49.65
N SER A 338 169.17 85.71 -49.97
CA SER A 338 169.92 86.03 -51.22
C SER A 338 170.22 87.52 -51.38
N SER A 339 171.19 88.02 -50.61
CA SER A 339 172.40 88.65 -51.19
C SER A 339 173.46 88.88 -50.12
N LEU A 340 174.11 87.78 -49.71
CA LEU A 340 175.53 87.77 -49.34
C LEU A 340 176.03 86.33 -49.50
N LEU A 341 176.05 85.90 -50.76
CA LEU A 341 177.26 85.24 -51.22
C LEU A 341 178.39 86.23 -50.95
N TYR A 342 179.42 85.81 -50.21
CA TYR A 342 180.77 85.66 -50.76
C TYR A 342 181.84 85.66 -49.65
N LYS A 343 181.90 84.62 -48.80
CA LYS A 343 183.17 84.07 -48.25
C LYS A 343 182.94 82.86 -47.33
N LEU A 344 183.48 81.72 -47.75
CA LEU A 344 183.55 80.41 -47.08
C LEU A 344 182.26 79.57 -47.20
N ARG A 345 182.09 78.72 -48.22
CA ARG A 345 183.01 77.69 -48.76
C ARG A 345 183.65 76.88 -47.64
N VAL A 346 183.53 75.56 -47.80
CA VAL A 346 184.42 74.54 -47.22
C VAL A 346 184.00 74.06 -45.83
N TRP A 347 183.07 73.10 -45.81
CA TRP A 347 183.24 71.74 -45.26
C TRP A 347 181.88 71.14 -44.91
N THR A 348 181.38 70.19 -45.71
CA THR A 348 181.65 68.75 -45.48
C THR A 348 181.34 68.40 -44.03
N GLN A 349 180.44 67.48 -43.72
CA GLN A 349 180.15 66.26 -44.44
C GLN A 349 179.29 65.46 -43.47
N GLU A 350 178.66 64.45 -44.04
CA GLU A 350 178.52 63.15 -43.40
C GLU A 350 177.29 62.79 -42.56
N LEU A 351 176.88 61.57 -42.89
CA LEU A 351 176.04 60.62 -42.20
C LEU A 351 174.53 60.89 -42.25
N TRP A 352 173.78 60.42 -43.24
CA TRP A 352 173.81 59.06 -43.81
C TRP A 352 174.17 58.01 -42.78
N TYR A 353 173.18 57.46 -42.07
CA TYR A 353 173.09 56.00 -41.90
C TYR A 353 171.97 55.63 -40.92
N ARG A 354 171.32 54.50 -41.26
CA ARG A 354 170.63 53.54 -40.37
C ARG A 354 169.22 53.97 -39.90
N ILE A 355 168.10 53.31 -40.23
CA ILE A 355 167.75 51.87 -40.31
C ILE A 355 166.29 51.80 -40.85
N THR A 356 166.01 51.28 -42.06
CA THR A 356 165.27 50.02 -42.40
C THR A 356 163.97 49.75 -41.61
N GLY A 357 162.82 49.29 -42.12
CA GLY A 357 162.49 48.26 -43.12
C GLY A 357 161.38 47.32 -42.55
N TRP A 358 160.64 46.58 -43.42
CA TRP A 358 159.73 45.40 -43.12
C TRP A 358 158.35 45.67 -42.46
N SER A 359 157.21 44.95 -42.68
CA SER A 359 156.78 43.79 -43.49
C SER A 359 155.24 43.55 -43.42
N ARG A 360 154.69 42.87 -44.44
CA ARG A 360 153.46 41.99 -44.62
C ARG A 360 152.46 41.59 -43.50
N SER A 361 151.21 41.29 -43.97
CA SER A 361 150.19 40.24 -43.57
C SER A 361 148.87 40.78 -42.97
N ARG A 362 147.63 40.22 -43.03
CA ARG A 362 146.86 39.13 -43.72
C ARG A 362 145.36 39.19 -43.25
N ARG A 363 144.40 38.75 -44.11
CA ARG A 363 143.04 38.10 -43.89
C ARG A 363 141.90 38.85 -43.11
N VAL A 364 140.64 39.01 -43.61
CA VAL A 364 139.47 38.09 -43.91
C VAL A 364 138.75 37.58 -42.63
N PRO A 365 137.39 37.32 -42.52
CA PRO A 365 136.22 37.29 -43.47
C PRO A 365 134.93 38.11 -43.04
N ILE A 366 133.91 38.40 -43.89
CA ILE A 366 132.71 37.66 -44.43
C ILE A 366 131.60 37.30 -43.41
N SER A 367 130.35 37.79 -43.60
CA SER A 367 129.14 36.98 -43.94
C SER A 367 127.86 37.82 -44.07
N ASP A 368 127.17 37.66 -45.21
CA ASP A 368 125.71 37.80 -45.39
C ASP A 368 125.00 36.57 -44.82
N GLU A 369 123.72 36.68 -44.46
CA GLU A 369 122.72 35.60 -44.59
C GLU A 369 121.29 36.18 -44.67
N GLU A 370 120.67 35.96 -45.83
CA GLU A 370 119.22 35.88 -46.07
C GLU A 370 118.64 34.56 -45.50
N GLU A 371 117.31 34.40 -45.65
CA GLU A 371 116.45 33.23 -45.34
C GLU A 371 115.92 33.19 -43.89
N GLY A 372 114.64 32.95 -43.60
CA GLY A 372 113.51 32.48 -44.39
C GLY A 372 112.65 31.57 -43.50
N LEU A 373 111.31 31.65 -43.63
CA LEU A 373 110.32 30.58 -43.32
C LEU A 373 110.23 30.14 -41.83
N THR A 374 109.15 29.62 -41.23
CA THR A 374 107.95 28.87 -41.64
C THR A 374 106.95 28.86 -40.47
N LEU A 375 105.66 28.83 -40.82
CA LEU A 375 104.56 28.00 -40.31
C LEU A 375 104.60 27.39 -38.88
N ALA A 376 103.50 27.70 -38.18
CA ALA A 376 102.61 26.83 -37.39
C ALA A 376 103.09 26.25 -36.03
N SER A 377 102.21 26.38 -35.03
CA SER A 377 101.68 25.19 -34.37
C SER A 377 100.17 25.34 -34.17
N VAL A 378 99.44 24.45 -34.84
CA VAL A 378 98.17 23.91 -34.41
C VAL A 378 98.43 23.02 -33.20
N ASP A 379 97.60 23.17 -32.16
CA ASP A 379 97.06 22.13 -31.29
C ASP A 379 95.92 22.83 -30.53
N GLY A 380 94.64 22.44 -30.60
CA GLY A 380 94.12 21.09 -30.68
C GLY A 380 93.93 20.59 -29.25
N SER A 381 92.71 20.72 -28.71
CA SER A 381 92.04 19.68 -27.89
C SER A 381 90.74 20.16 -27.22
N HIS A 382 89.64 19.60 -27.73
CA HIS A 382 88.58 18.91 -26.99
C HIS A 382 87.60 19.67 -26.09
N THR A 383 86.44 19.91 -26.71
CA THR A 383 85.10 19.46 -26.29
C THR A 383 85.06 18.31 -25.25
N HIS A 384 84.36 18.51 -24.13
CA HIS A 384 83.19 17.71 -23.71
C HIS A 384 82.55 18.30 -22.44
N GLY A 385 81.22 18.41 -22.42
CA GLY A 385 80.46 18.87 -21.25
C GLY A 385 78.97 19.06 -21.50
N SER A 386 78.28 18.02 -21.98
CA SER A 386 76.86 17.73 -21.67
C SER A 386 76.65 16.23 -21.78
#